data_AF-A0A7W0UFY6-F1
#
_entry.id   AF-A0A7W0UFY6-F1
#
_cell.length_a   1.000
_cell.length_b   1.000
_cell.length_c   1.000
_cell.angle_alpha   90.00
_cell.angle_beta   90.00
_cell.angle_gamma   90.00
#
_symmetry.space_group_name_H-M   'P 1'
#
loop_
_entity.id
_entity.type
_entity.pdbx_description
1 polymer ?
#
loop_
_entity_poly.entity_id
_entity_poly.type
_entity_poly.pdbx_seq_one_letter_code
_entity_poly.pdbx_strand_id
1 'polypeptide(L)'
;MISRTDSSEATRRLSDLRRAQPGDATLRNLLGILNAKLELCANLPVFEWEASSEGWTERAHAFRDLADAERRSCSDVLEQLRAHLDQRASTLGSSA
;
A
#
# COMPACT_ATOMS: atom_id res chain seq x y z
N MET A 1 -4.61 -0.19 22.52
CA MET A 1 -3.28 0.37 22.21
C MET A 1 -2.79 -0.36 20.95
N ILE A 2 -3.14 0.15 19.77
CA ILE A 2 -2.92 -0.55 18.49
C ILE A 2 -1.57 -0.08 17.90
N SER A 3 -0.76 -1.04 17.44
CA SER A 3 0.60 -0.92 16.91
C SER A 3 0.80 0.24 15.94
N ARG A 4 1.24 1.40 16.43
CA ARG A 4 1.79 2.48 15.59
C ARG A 4 3.18 2.12 15.04
N THR A 5 3.83 1.11 15.63
CA THR A 5 5.18 0.66 15.30
C THR A 5 5.23 -0.20 14.04
N ASP A 6 4.23 -1.06 13.80
CA ASP A 6 4.18 -1.99 12.65
C ASP A 6 4.14 -1.26 11.30
N SER A 7 3.29 -0.22 11.20
CA SER A 7 3.14 0.52 9.93
C SER A 7 4.42 1.27 9.57
N SER A 8 5.11 1.85 10.55
CA SER A 8 6.37 2.57 10.33
C SER A 8 7.50 1.62 9.92
N GLU A 9 7.53 0.42 10.50
CA GLU A 9 8.50 -0.60 10.15
C GLU A 9 8.25 -1.19 8.75
N ALA A 10 6.99 -1.45 8.39
CA ALA A 10 6.60 -1.90 7.05
C ALA A 10 6.98 -0.89 5.96
N THR A 11 6.70 0.41 6.18
CA THR A 11 7.07 1.50 5.25
C THR A 11 8.59 1.64 5.12
N ARG A 12 9.35 1.46 6.21
CA ARG A 12 10.82 1.44 6.17
C ARG A 12 11.35 0.27 5.34
N ARG A 13 10.85 -0.95 5.60
CA ARG A 13 11.22 -2.15 4.84
C ARG A 13 10.92 -2.00 3.34
N LEU A 14 9.77 -1.42 2.98
CA LEU A 14 9.42 -1.09 1.59
C LEU A 14 10.40 -0.10 0.95
N SER A 15 10.77 0.94 1.70
CA SER A 15 11.73 1.96 1.25
C SER A 15 13.13 1.36 1.03
N ASP A 16 13.56 0.45 1.89
CA ASP A 16 14.84 -0.25 1.78
C ASP A 16 14.84 -1.21 0.58
N LEU A 17 13.76 -1.95 0.36
CA LEU A 17 13.58 -2.83 -0.80
C LEU A 17 13.65 -2.05 -2.11
N ARG A 18 13.06 -0.85 -2.13
CA ARG A 18 13.12 0.08 -3.26
C ARG A 18 14.53 0.56 -3.56
N ARG A 19 15.36 0.79 -2.54
CA ARG A 19 16.77 1.20 -2.69
C ARG A 19 17.68 0.06 -3.12
N ALA A 20 17.37 -1.17 -2.72
CA ALA A 20 18.18 -2.34 -3.02
C ALA A 20 18.10 -2.81 -4.49
N GLN A 21 17.14 -2.31 -5.30
CA GLN A 21 16.88 -2.83 -6.65
C GLN A 21 16.88 -1.75 -7.75
N PRO A 22 18.05 -1.22 -8.13
CA PRO A 22 18.15 -0.16 -9.14
C PRO A 22 17.84 -0.60 -10.59
N GLY A 23 17.81 -1.92 -10.87
CA GLY A 23 17.62 -2.45 -12.23
C GLY A 23 16.18 -2.80 -12.63
N ASP A 24 15.23 -2.85 -11.68
CA ASP A 24 13.85 -3.25 -11.95
C ASP A 24 12.88 -2.09 -11.69
N ALA A 25 12.67 -1.27 -12.73
CA ALA A 25 11.79 -0.11 -12.68
C ALA A 25 10.34 -0.49 -12.38
N THR A 26 9.87 -1.65 -12.85
CA THR A 26 8.50 -2.13 -12.62
C THR A 26 8.30 -2.46 -11.15
N LEU A 27 9.21 -3.22 -10.54
CA LEU A 27 9.16 -3.51 -9.10
C LEU A 27 9.21 -2.21 -8.29
N ARG A 28 10.11 -1.29 -8.64
CA ARG A 28 10.22 0.02 -7.95
C ARG A 28 8.91 0.79 -7.98
N ASN A 29 8.23 0.80 -9.12
CA ASN A 29 6.95 1.48 -9.30
C ASN A 29 5.83 0.78 -8.50
N LEU A 30 5.76 -0.55 -8.53
CA LEU A 30 4.79 -1.33 -7.75
C LEU A 30 4.95 -1.08 -6.25
N LEU A 31 6.18 -1.10 -5.73
CA LEU A 31 6.46 -0.80 -4.32
C LEU A 31 6.10 0.66 -3.97
N GLY A 32 6.35 1.60 -4.88
CA GLY A 32 5.97 3.00 -4.71
C GLY A 32 4.46 3.19 -4.61
N ILE A 33 3.69 2.56 -5.51
CA ILE A 33 2.23 2.59 -5.50
C ILE A 33 1.69 1.91 -4.25
N LEU A 34 2.23 0.75 -3.88
CA LEU A 34 1.81 0.03 -2.67
C LEU A 34 2.00 0.90 -1.42
N ASN A 35 3.14 1.58 -1.30
CA ASN A 35 3.37 2.47 -0.15
C ASN A 35 2.34 3.61 -0.09
N ALA A 36 2.06 4.26 -1.22
CA ALA A 36 1.04 5.32 -1.27
C ALA A 36 -0.36 4.80 -0.90
N LYS A 37 -0.72 3.59 -1.35
CA LYS A 37 -2.00 2.95 -1.01
C LYS A 37 -2.12 2.62 0.47
N LEU A 38 -1.05 2.13 1.09
CA LEU A 38 -1.01 1.84 2.52
C LEU A 38 -1.17 3.13 3.36
N GLU A 39 -0.52 4.22 2.95
CA GLU A 39 -0.69 5.53 3.58
C GLU A 39 -2.14 6.02 3.49
N LEU A 40 -2.79 5.88 2.34
CA LEU A 40 -4.22 6.21 2.18
C LEU A 40 -5.12 5.32 3.05
N CYS A 41 -4.87 4.00 3.07
CA CYS A 41 -5.63 3.06 3.90
C CYS A 41 -5.52 3.38 5.40
N ALA A 42 -4.38 3.94 5.84
CA ALA A 42 -4.17 4.35 7.22
C ALA A 42 -4.85 5.69 7.55
N ASN A 43 -4.82 6.65 6.62
CA ASN A 43 -5.27 8.01 6.87
C ASN A 43 -6.78 8.23 6.64
N LEU A 44 -7.38 7.57 5.63
CA LEU A 44 -8.79 7.79 5.28
C LEU A 44 -9.77 7.50 6.44
N PRO A 45 -9.59 6.45 7.27
CA PRO A 45 -10.44 6.25 8.44
C PRO A 45 -10.32 7.36 9.49
N VAL A 46 -9.14 8.01 9.58
CA VAL A 46 -8.94 9.15 10.48
C VAL A 46 -9.73 10.35 9.95
N PHE A 47 -9.67 10.62 8.65
CA PHE A 47 -10.43 11.71 8.03
C PHE A 47 -11.94 11.49 8.10
N GLU A 48 -12.42 10.25 7.96
CA GLU A 48 -13.82 9.88 8.21
C GLU A 48 -14.23 10.27 9.63
N TRP A 49 -13.44 9.88 10.62
CA TRP A 49 -13.73 10.16 12.03
C TRP A 49 -13.70 11.67 12.35
N GLU A 50 -12.73 12.42 11.82
CA GLU A 50 -12.64 13.87 11.97
C GLU A 50 -13.87 14.56 11.36
N ALA A 51 -14.20 14.23 10.12
CA ALA A 51 -15.39 14.77 9.44
C ALA A 51 -16.68 14.45 10.19
N SER A 52 -16.82 13.23 10.70
CA SER A 52 -17.97 12.84 11.51
C SER A 52 -18.05 13.62 12.83
N SER A 53 -16.90 13.85 13.47
CA SER A 53 -16.82 14.56 14.76
C SER A 53 -17.14 16.04 14.63
N GLU A 54 -16.86 16.63 13.46
CA GLU A 54 -17.21 18.01 13.11
C GLU A 54 -18.65 18.16 12.55
N GLY A 55 -19.41 17.07 12.42
CA GLY A 55 -20.78 17.08 11.91
C GLY A 55 -20.92 17.06 10.38
N TRP A 56 -19.81 16.86 9.65
CA TRP A 56 -19.80 16.78 8.19
C TRP A 56 -20.11 15.36 7.67
N THR A 57 -21.34 14.91 7.91
CA THR A 57 -21.78 13.52 7.64
C THR A 57 -21.54 13.08 6.19
N GLU A 58 -21.86 13.92 5.19
CA GLU A 58 -21.62 13.58 3.77
C GLU A 58 -20.13 13.39 3.44
N ARG A 59 -19.25 14.19 4.06
CA ARG A 59 -17.79 14.07 3.86
C ARG A 59 -17.25 12.82 4.55
N ALA A 60 -17.75 12.48 5.72
CA ALA A 60 -17.41 11.24 6.41
C ALA A 60 -17.77 10.02 5.54
N HIS A 61 -18.97 10.00 4.95
CA HIS A 61 -19.36 8.95 3.99
C HIS A 61 -18.42 8.89 2.79
N ALA A 62 -18.06 10.02 2.19
CA ALA A 62 -17.12 10.05 1.08
C ALA A 62 -15.74 9.49 1.44
N PHE A 63 -15.21 9.80 2.63
CA PHE A 63 -13.93 9.24 3.09
C PHE A 63 -14.01 7.73 3.34
N ARG A 64 -15.14 7.25 3.86
CA ARG A 64 -15.39 5.82 4.06
C ARG A 64 -15.44 5.06 2.73
N ASP A 65 -16.19 5.56 1.76
CA ASP A 65 -16.31 4.97 0.43
C ASP A 65 -14.94 4.92 -0.27
N LEU A 66 -14.16 6.00 -0.13
CA LEU A 66 -12.80 6.07 -0.63
C LEU A 66 -11.88 5.06 0.08
N ALA A 67 -12.00 4.89 1.40
CA ALA A 67 -11.22 3.90 2.15
C ALA A 67 -11.51 2.47 1.65
N ASP A 68 -12.78 2.15 1.37
CA ASP A 68 -13.17 0.85 0.84
C ASP A 68 -12.64 0.62 -0.59
N ALA A 69 -12.65 1.67 -1.43
CA ALA A 69 -12.03 1.63 -2.75
C ALA A 69 -10.52 1.42 -2.68
N GLU A 70 -9.82 2.14 -1.79
CA GLU A 70 -8.38 2.05 -1.63
C GLU A 70 -7.94 0.68 -1.09
N ARG A 71 -8.69 0.07 -0.16
CA ARG A 71 -8.38 -1.29 0.32
C ARG A 71 -8.47 -2.33 -0.80
N ARG A 72 -9.50 -2.24 -1.66
CA ARG A 72 -9.61 -3.12 -2.84
C ARG A 72 -8.44 -2.93 -3.79
N SER A 73 -8.17 -1.68 -4.17
CA SER A 73 -7.06 -1.36 -5.08
C SER A 73 -5.69 -1.70 -4.49
N CYS A 74 -5.51 -1.63 -3.17
CA CYS A 74 -4.30 -2.09 -2.49
C CYS A 74 -4.10 -3.60 -2.60
N SER A 75 -5.19 -4.39 -2.51
CA SER A 75 -5.16 -5.84 -2.74
C SER A 75 -4.70 -6.15 -4.16
N ASP A 76 -5.24 -5.46 -5.15
CA ASP A 76 -4.86 -5.66 -6.56
C ASP A 76 -3.36 -5.42 -6.78
N VAL A 77 -2.81 -4.36 -6.18
CA VAL A 77 -1.36 -4.06 -6.25
C VAL A 77 -0.52 -5.14 -5.58
N LEU A 78 -0.97 -5.68 -4.44
CA LEU A 78 -0.28 -6.80 -3.76
C LEU A 78 -0.27 -8.06 -4.62
N GLU A 79 -1.36 -8.37 -5.30
CA GLU A 79 -1.44 -9.51 -6.22
C GLU A 79 -0.47 -9.35 -7.40
N GLN A 80 -0.42 -8.16 -8.01
CA GLN A 80 0.53 -7.88 -9.09
C GLN A 80 1.99 -7.93 -8.61
N LEU A 81 2.27 -7.41 -7.41
CA LEU A 81 3.59 -7.49 -6.82
C LEU A 81 4.01 -8.95 -6.59
N ARG A 82 3.12 -9.78 -6.05
CA ARG A 82 3.37 -11.21 -5.88
C ARG A 82 3.64 -11.90 -7.21
N ALA A 83 2.79 -11.67 -8.22
CA ALA A 83 2.96 -12.26 -9.55
C ALA A 83 4.31 -11.87 -10.19
N HIS A 84 4.73 -10.60 -10.05
CA HIS A 84 6.02 -10.13 -10.56
C HIS A 84 7.21 -10.81 -9.87
N LEU A 85 7.12 -10.99 -8.55
CA LEU A 85 8.16 -11.69 -7.78
C LEU A 85 8.23 -13.18 -8.15
N ASP A 86 7.09 -13.85 -8.32
CA ASP A 86 7.01 -15.26 -8.72
C ASP A 86 7.60 -15.48 -10.13
N GLN A 87 7.29 -14.58 -11.07
CA GLN A 87 7.87 -14.61 -12.42
C GLN A 87 9.40 -14.44 -12.39
N ARG A 88 9.91 -13.53 -11.57
CA ARG A 88 11.36 -13.32 -11.41
C ARG A 88 12.07 -14.51 -10.78
N ALA A 89 11.46 -15.14 -9.77
CA ALA A 89 12.02 -16.36 -9.18
C ALA A 89 12.11 -17.48 -10.23
N SER A 90 11.11 -17.60 -11.09
CA SER A 90 11.03 -18.62 -12.15
C SER A 90 12.07 -18.42 -13.26
N THR A 91 12.35 -17.18 -13.66
CA THR A 91 13.36 -16.86 -14.69
C THR A 91 14.79 -17.03 -14.17
N LEU A 92 15.05 -16.67 -12.91
CA LEU A 92 16.34 -16.91 -12.24
C LEU A 92 16.59 -18.41 -12.04
N GLY A 93 15.56 -19.20 -11.73
CA GLY A 93 15.65 -20.65 -11.55
C GLY A 93 15.79 -21.46 -12.85
N SER A 94 15.38 -20.91 -14.01
CA SER A 94 15.54 -21.58 -15.33
C SER A 94 16.88 -21.31 -16.01
N SER A 95 17.73 -20.46 -15.43
CA SER A 95 19.05 -20.09 -15.99
C SER A 95 20.22 -20.76 -15.25
N ALA A 96 19.95 -21.79 -14.44
CA ALA A 96 20.92 -22.60 -13.71
C ALA A 96 20.82 -24.06 -14.15
#